data_AF-A0A0B4H206-F1
#
_entry.id   AF-A0A0B4H206-F1
#
_cell.length_a   1.000
_cell.length_b   1.000
_cell.length_c   1.000
_cell.angle_alpha   90.00
_cell.angle_beta   90.00
_cell.angle_gamma   90.00
#
_symmetry.space_group_name_H-M   'P 1'
#
loop_
_entity.id
_entity.type
_entity.pdbx_description
1 polymer ?
#
loop_
_entity_poly.entity_id
_entity_poly.type
_entity_poly.pdbx_seq_one_letter_code
_entity_poly.pdbx_strand_id
1 'polypeptide(L)'
;MVRITAITLAATFFATSAAAATIDKRIVGGEDVLDGDIKFIVSLRDQNGTHVCGGSLLDSTTVLTAAHCLISEEIHIVSVTAGTVSTKTGGVNASVASVEKHPGYKPGAPSDCPVDLPWDECSRRASLPGDREENDIAILKLSTPIEKSDTIDYVRLPLAGGDAAVNSTGISAGWGAQTPLESSVPKDGEGKPIILAEKLSKVLLDIHAREDCAAKYKNQRVGDRDTIICAGGQGKNPCKGDSGGPLFHPETKELLGVVSWSIRDRIEDDLCNKTPTVFTRVGSYIDWINGNLGSRASSRLAAVRHCTRPDTDVAQCFSALLFCQAREVSPDAPELELLECIDRIQICADQDQCVANAKVCKEQEKLPVGDLVNLARCAKKDL
;
A
#
# COMPACT_ATOMS: atom_id res chain seq x y z
N MET A 1 1.63 -74.84 53.00
CA MET A 1 0.49 -74.10 52.44
C MET A 1 0.92 -72.65 52.26
N VAL A 2 1.25 -72.26 51.01
CA VAL A 2 1.71 -70.90 50.68
C VAL A 2 0.47 -70.03 50.47
N ARG A 3 0.34 -68.94 51.25
CA ARG A 3 -0.69 -67.91 51.03
C ARG A 3 -0.24 -67.02 49.87
N ILE A 4 -0.99 -67.06 48.77
CA ILE A 4 -0.82 -66.17 47.62
C ILE A 4 -1.61 -64.91 47.92
N THR A 5 -0.91 -63.81 48.19
CA THR A 5 -1.50 -62.47 48.31
C THR A 5 -1.50 -61.83 46.93
N ALA A 6 -2.67 -61.68 46.32
CA ALA A 6 -2.83 -60.98 45.05
C ALA A 6 -2.70 -59.46 45.28
N ILE A 7 -1.66 -58.86 44.72
CA ILE A 7 -1.48 -57.41 44.67
C ILE A 7 -2.09 -56.93 43.36
N THR A 8 -3.28 -56.33 43.42
CA THR A 8 -3.94 -55.70 42.28
C THR A 8 -3.23 -54.38 41.98
N LEU A 9 -2.43 -54.34 40.92
CA LEU A 9 -1.79 -53.13 40.42
C LEU A 9 -2.86 -52.29 39.68
N ALA A 10 -3.39 -51.25 40.32
CA ALA A 10 -4.27 -50.29 39.66
C ALA A 10 -3.42 -49.38 38.75
N ALA A 11 -3.41 -49.65 37.45
CA ALA A 11 -2.81 -48.76 36.46
C ALA A 11 -3.73 -47.55 36.24
N THR A 12 -3.39 -46.43 36.86
CA THR A 12 -4.04 -45.13 36.58
C THR A 12 -3.59 -44.66 35.20
N PHE A 13 -4.45 -44.83 34.20
CA PHE A 13 -4.30 -44.18 32.89
C PHE A 13 -4.52 -42.68 33.05
N PHE A 14 -3.45 -41.90 33.11
CA PHE A 14 -3.52 -40.47 32.85
C PHE A 14 -3.74 -40.28 31.34
N ALA A 15 -4.99 -40.06 30.95
CA ALA A 15 -5.30 -39.57 29.62
C ALA A 15 -4.75 -38.14 29.52
N THR A 16 -3.55 -37.98 28.97
CA THR A 16 -3.08 -36.69 28.49
C THR A 16 -3.97 -36.32 27.31
N SER A 17 -4.95 -35.47 27.56
CA SER A 17 -5.63 -34.72 26.51
C SER A 17 -4.57 -33.85 25.85
N ALA A 18 -3.98 -34.35 24.77
CA ALA A 18 -3.40 -33.47 23.77
C ALA A 18 -4.59 -32.73 23.16
N ALA A 19 -4.89 -31.53 23.67
CA ALA A 19 -5.61 -30.57 22.88
C ALA A 19 -4.78 -30.44 21.59
N ALA A 20 -5.30 -30.99 20.49
CA ALA A 20 -4.80 -30.66 19.17
C ALA A 20 -4.94 -29.15 19.09
N ALA A 21 -3.83 -28.41 19.27
CA ALA A 21 -3.78 -27.00 18.98
C ALA A 21 -4.24 -26.91 17.52
N THR A 22 -5.44 -26.37 17.33
CA THR A 22 -5.90 -25.90 16.02
C THR A 22 -4.74 -25.07 15.49
N ILE A 23 -4.13 -25.51 14.39
CA ILE A 23 -3.09 -24.76 13.69
C ILE A 23 -3.71 -23.39 13.42
N ASP A 24 -3.29 -22.42 14.22
CA ASP A 24 -3.86 -21.09 14.19
C ASP A 24 -3.36 -20.47 12.89
N LYS A 25 -4.26 -20.37 11.91
CA LYS A 25 -3.98 -19.95 10.53
C LYS A 25 -3.69 -18.45 10.55
N ARG A 26 -2.45 -18.10 10.86
CA ARG A 26 -1.87 -16.74 10.95
C ARG A 26 -0.94 -16.47 9.77
N ILE A 27 -0.67 -15.20 9.39
CA ILE A 27 0.43 -14.88 8.44
C ILE A 27 1.63 -15.71 8.90
N VAL A 28 2.44 -16.29 8.02
CA VAL A 28 3.44 -17.29 8.42
C VAL A 28 4.20 -16.79 9.67
N GLY A 29 3.98 -17.43 10.83
CA GLY A 29 4.55 -17.04 12.14
C GLY A 29 3.98 -15.80 12.85
N GLY A 30 2.78 -15.33 12.50
CA GLY A 30 2.14 -14.09 12.94
C GLY A 30 1.03 -14.26 13.99
N GLU A 31 0.16 -13.27 14.12
CA GLU A 31 -1.00 -13.26 15.01
C GLU A 31 -2.17 -12.45 14.42
N ASP A 32 -3.39 -12.75 14.89
CA ASP A 32 -4.60 -12.02 14.53
C ASP A 32 -4.53 -10.55 14.93
N VAL A 33 -5.14 -9.70 14.10
CA VAL A 33 -5.29 -8.27 14.36
C VAL A 33 -6.65 -7.97 15.01
N LEU A 34 -6.66 -7.08 15.99
CA LEU A 34 -7.90 -6.57 16.59
C LEU A 34 -8.50 -5.46 15.72
N ASP A 35 -9.82 -5.27 15.79
CA ASP A 35 -10.48 -4.21 15.05
C ASP A 35 -9.89 -2.83 15.40
N GLY A 36 -9.48 -2.10 14.37
CA GLY A 36 -8.90 -0.75 14.50
C GLY A 36 -7.41 -0.68 14.87
N ASP A 37 -6.71 -1.81 15.04
CA ASP A 37 -5.26 -1.82 15.33
C ASP A 37 -4.41 -1.30 14.16
N ILE A 38 -4.83 -1.60 12.92
CA ILE A 38 -4.13 -1.21 11.69
C ILE A 38 -5.15 -0.51 10.80
N LYS A 39 -5.24 0.82 10.93
CA LYS A 39 -6.33 1.62 10.35
C LYS A 39 -6.14 2.01 8.88
N PHE A 40 -4.92 1.91 8.37
CA PHE A 40 -4.57 2.32 7.01
C PHE A 40 -4.54 1.18 6.01
N ILE A 41 -4.60 -0.07 6.47
CA ILE A 41 -4.54 -1.22 5.57
C ILE A 41 -5.86 -1.37 4.79
N VAL A 42 -5.73 -1.77 3.53
CA VAL A 42 -6.88 -2.03 2.67
C VAL A 42 -6.78 -3.35 1.94
N SER A 43 -7.94 -3.88 1.57
CA SER A 43 -8.12 -5.04 0.72
C SER A 43 -8.47 -4.58 -0.70
N LEU A 44 -7.64 -4.93 -1.67
CA LEU A 44 -7.90 -4.72 -3.10
C LEU A 44 -8.71 -5.91 -3.61
N ARG A 45 -9.84 -5.62 -4.27
CA ARG A 45 -10.83 -6.63 -4.66
C ARG A 45 -11.10 -6.65 -6.16
N ASP A 46 -11.26 -7.86 -6.67
CA ASP A 46 -11.68 -8.12 -8.05
C ASP A 46 -13.17 -7.80 -8.29
N GLN A 47 -13.66 -8.02 -9.51
CA GLN A 47 -15.07 -7.86 -9.87
C GLN A 47 -16.05 -8.72 -9.06
N ASN A 48 -15.58 -9.80 -8.44
CA ASN A 48 -16.40 -10.69 -7.60
C ASN A 48 -16.40 -10.25 -6.12
N GLY A 49 -15.68 -9.18 -5.78
CA GLY A 49 -15.46 -8.76 -4.40
C GLY A 49 -14.47 -9.63 -3.63
N THR A 50 -13.69 -10.47 -4.33
CA THR A 50 -12.68 -11.35 -3.75
C THR A 50 -11.41 -10.58 -3.48
N HIS A 51 -10.80 -10.81 -2.31
CA HIS A 51 -9.50 -10.24 -1.97
C HIS A 51 -8.40 -10.78 -2.89
N VAL A 52 -7.59 -9.87 -3.46
CA VAL A 52 -6.47 -10.20 -4.36
C VAL A 52 -5.14 -9.81 -3.74
N CYS A 53 -5.05 -8.56 -3.28
CA CYS A 53 -3.83 -7.93 -2.76
C CYS A 53 -4.18 -7.00 -1.59
N GLY A 54 -3.16 -6.66 -0.81
CA GLY A 54 -3.18 -5.57 0.16
C GLY A 54 -2.84 -4.21 -0.45
N GLY A 55 -3.00 -3.18 0.37
CA GLY A 55 -2.59 -1.80 0.09
C GLY A 55 -2.60 -0.95 1.35
N SER A 56 -2.19 0.30 1.23
CA SER A 56 -2.22 1.30 2.31
C SER A 56 -2.89 2.59 1.84
N LEU A 57 -3.82 3.13 2.64
CA LEU A 57 -4.38 4.46 2.43
C LEU A 57 -3.32 5.53 2.75
N LEU A 58 -3.03 6.37 1.76
CA LEU A 58 -2.17 7.55 1.91
C LEU A 58 -2.98 8.81 2.21
N ASP A 59 -4.18 8.90 1.64
CA ASP A 59 -5.18 9.93 1.89
C ASP A 59 -6.58 9.35 1.62
N SER A 60 -7.63 10.18 1.66
CA SER A 60 -9.02 9.72 1.46
C SER A 60 -9.28 9.12 0.07
N THR A 61 -8.45 9.40 -0.92
CA THR A 61 -8.63 9.01 -2.32
C THR A 61 -7.45 8.26 -2.93
N THR A 62 -6.38 8.04 -2.18
CA THR A 62 -5.12 7.48 -2.69
C THR A 62 -4.72 6.24 -1.89
N VAL A 63 -4.51 5.14 -2.61
CA VAL A 63 -4.01 3.88 -2.05
C VAL A 63 -2.68 3.55 -2.70
N LEU A 64 -1.67 3.22 -1.89
CA LEU A 64 -0.40 2.65 -2.34
C LEU A 64 -0.47 1.13 -2.31
N THR A 65 0.06 0.49 -3.35
CA THR A 65 0.13 -0.98 -3.48
C THR A 65 1.33 -1.37 -4.36
N ALA A 66 1.50 -2.66 -4.62
CA ALA A 66 2.49 -3.17 -5.56
C ALA A 66 1.98 -3.05 -7.00
N ALA A 67 2.87 -2.72 -7.93
CA ALA A 67 2.52 -2.65 -9.35
C ALA A 67 2.12 -4.02 -9.91
N HIS A 68 2.69 -5.10 -9.35
CA HIS A 68 2.41 -6.45 -9.82
C HIS A 68 0.96 -6.88 -9.57
N CYS A 69 0.28 -6.26 -8.59
CA CYS A 69 -1.15 -6.46 -8.33
C CYS A 69 -2.04 -5.95 -9.47
N LEU A 70 -1.48 -5.19 -10.42
CA LEU A 70 -2.20 -4.47 -11.49
C LEU A 70 -1.74 -4.89 -12.90
N ILE A 71 -1.00 -5.99 -13.06
CA ILE A 71 -0.44 -6.42 -14.36
C ILE A 71 -1.49 -7.14 -15.22
N SER A 72 -2.36 -7.94 -14.60
CA SER A 72 -3.16 -8.90 -15.36
C SER A 72 -4.39 -8.24 -15.96
N GLU A 73 -4.58 -8.39 -17.28
CA GLU A 73 -5.86 -8.10 -17.95
C GLU A 73 -7.00 -9.01 -17.47
N GLU A 74 -6.73 -10.04 -16.66
CA GLU A 74 -7.75 -10.90 -16.07
C GLU A 74 -8.14 -10.47 -14.65
N ILE A 75 -7.23 -9.80 -13.93
CA ILE A 75 -7.45 -9.34 -12.54
C ILE A 75 -7.67 -7.83 -12.56
N HIS A 76 -8.93 -7.44 -12.74
CA HIS A 76 -9.33 -6.06 -12.63
C HIS A 76 -9.63 -5.73 -11.17
N ILE A 77 -8.70 -5.06 -10.50
CA ILE A 77 -9.00 -4.45 -9.20
C ILE A 77 -10.02 -3.33 -9.45
N VAL A 78 -11.28 -3.60 -9.12
CA VAL A 78 -12.38 -2.64 -9.34
C VAL A 78 -12.74 -1.88 -8.07
N SER A 79 -12.35 -2.41 -6.90
CA SER A 79 -12.71 -1.80 -5.62
C SER A 79 -11.68 -2.03 -4.52
N VAL A 80 -11.75 -1.19 -3.51
CA VAL A 80 -10.93 -1.21 -2.30
C VAL A 80 -11.85 -1.26 -1.10
N THR A 81 -11.52 -2.06 -0.08
CA THR A 81 -12.21 -2.08 1.21
C THR A 81 -11.26 -1.73 2.34
N ALA A 82 -11.66 -0.76 3.18
CA ALA A 82 -10.91 -0.27 4.33
C ALA A 82 -11.70 -0.44 5.65
N GLY A 83 -11.03 -0.40 6.79
CA GLY A 83 -11.69 -0.29 8.11
C GLY A 83 -12.36 -1.58 8.61
N THR A 84 -11.90 -2.73 8.17
CA THR A 84 -12.35 -4.07 8.63
C THR A 84 -11.17 -5.01 8.73
N VAL A 85 -11.23 -5.96 9.66
CA VAL A 85 -10.30 -7.11 9.72
C VAL A 85 -10.81 -8.31 8.92
N SER A 86 -12.02 -8.28 8.38
CA SER A 86 -12.65 -9.42 7.68
C SER A 86 -12.60 -9.21 6.16
N THR A 87 -12.18 -10.24 5.41
CA THR A 87 -12.29 -10.21 3.94
C THR A 87 -13.73 -10.35 3.45
N LYS A 88 -14.66 -10.79 4.31
CA LYS A 88 -16.05 -11.09 3.92
C LYS A 88 -17.06 -10.00 4.33
N THR A 89 -16.80 -9.29 5.41
CA THR A 89 -17.82 -8.45 6.07
C THR A 89 -17.24 -7.13 6.59
N GLY A 90 -18.10 -6.11 6.70
CA GLY A 90 -17.76 -4.81 7.26
C GLY A 90 -16.89 -3.93 6.35
N GLY A 91 -16.42 -2.82 6.93
CA GLY A 91 -15.57 -1.85 6.25
C GLY A 91 -16.31 -0.90 5.31
N VAL A 92 -15.56 0.02 4.73
CA VAL A 92 -16.00 0.99 3.72
C VAL A 92 -15.45 0.55 2.37
N ASN A 93 -16.33 0.43 1.38
CA ASN A 93 -15.96 0.08 0.01
C ASN A 93 -15.91 1.35 -0.86
N ALA A 94 -14.85 1.50 -1.64
CA ALA A 94 -14.71 2.53 -2.67
C ALA A 94 -14.31 1.91 -4.01
N SER A 95 -14.89 2.40 -5.11
CA SER A 95 -14.49 1.98 -6.44
C SER A 95 -13.17 2.63 -6.86
N VAL A 96 -12.41 1.93 -7.69
CA VAL A 96 -11.18 2.45 -8.30
C VAL A 96 -11.54 3.30 -9.52
N ALA A 97 -11.06 4.54 -9.55
CA ALA A 97 -11.20 5.48 -10.65
C ALA A 97 -10.06 5.35 -11.68
N SER A 98 -8.82 5.21 -11.20
CA SER A 98 -7.66 5.04 -12.07
C SER A 98 -6.52 4.33 -11.35
N VAL A 99 -5.59 3.81 -12.14
CA VAL A 99 -4.39 3.13 -11.66
C VAL A 99 -3.15 3.79 -12.26
N GLU A 100 -2.11 3.94 -11.47
CA GLU A 100 -0.82 4.48 -11.92
C GLU A 100 0.31 3.59 -11.41
N LYS A 101 0.92 2.83 -12.32
CA LYS A 101 2.15 2.08 -12.04
C LYS A 101 3.33 3.03 -12.15
N HIS A 102 4.34 2.84 -11.30
CA HIS A 102 5.58 3.60 -11.44
C HIS A 102 6.15 3.42 -12.86
N PRO A 103 6.59 4.50 -13.55
CA PRO A 103 7.03 4.40 -14.95
C PRO A 103 8.29 3.54 -15.13
N GLY A 104 9.08 3.37 -14.06
CA GLY A 104 10.22 2.47 -14.04
C GLY A 104 9.88 1.01 -13.73
N TYR A 105 8.60 0.66 -13.50
CA TYR A 105 8.19 -0.69 -13.14
C TYR A 105 8.56 -1.70 -14.22
N LYS A 106 9.22 -2.79 -13.83
CA LYS A 106 9.54 -3.91 -14.71
C LYS A 106 9.03 -5.20 -14.08
N PRO A 107 8.11 -5.92 -14.75
CA PRO A 107 7.64 -7.19 -14.25
C PRO A 107 8.76 -8.22 -14.11
N GLY A 108 8.58 -9.15 -13.16
CA GLY A 108 9.55 -10.16 -12.80
C GLY A 108 9.95 -11.03 -14.00
N ALA A 109 11.25 -11.10 -14.26
CA ALA A 109 11.83 -12.05 -15.22
C ALA A 109 11.85 -13.47 -14.62
N PRO A 110 11.61 -14.53 -15.42
CA PRO A 110 11.65 -15.91 -14.98
C PRO A 110 12.88 -16.23 -14.12
N SER A 111 12.71 -17.09 -13.12
CA SER A 111 13.77 -17.46 -12.17
C SER A 111 14.97 -18.12 -12.85
N ASP A 112 14.77 -18.72 -14.03
CA ASP A 112 15.79 -19.33 -14.90
C ASP A 112 16.46 -18.35 -15.88
N CYS A 113 16.08 -17.06 -15.91
CA CYS A 113 16.71 -16.13 -16.83
C CYS A 113 18.18 -15.83 -16.46
N PRO A 114 19.14 -16.00 -17.40
CA PRO A 114 20.53 -15.61 -17.24
C PRO A 114 20.71 -14.15 -16.82
N VAL A 115 21.64 -13.89 -15.89
CA VAL A 115 21.90 -12.56 -15.29
C VAL A 115 22.44 -11.49 -16.24
N ASP A 116 22.98 -11.92 -17.38
CA ASP A 116 23.60 -11.05 -18.37
C ASP A 116 22.70 -10.78 -19.58
N LEU A 117 21.53 -11.41 -19.64
CA LEU A 117 20.56 -11.12 -20.70
C LEU A 117 19.84 -9.79 -20.41
N PRO A 118 19.68 -8.93 -21.42
CA PRO A 118 18.81 -7.77 -21.34
C PRO A 118 17.40 -8.16 -20.90
N TRP A 119 16.77 -7.32 -20.06
CA TRP A 119 15.44 -7.59 -19.50
C TRP A 119 14.39 -7.86 -20.59
N ASP A 120 14.47 -7.16 -21.73
CA ASP A 120 13.55 -7.35 -22.86
C ASP A 120 13.73 -8.70 -23.56
N GLU A 121 14.91 -9.31 -23.49
CA GLU A 121 15.13 -10.68 -23.96
C GLU A 121 14.65 -11.71 -22.93
N CYS A 122 14.84 -11.44 -21.63
CA CYS A 122 14.31 -12.28 -20.55
C CYS A 122 12.78 -12.36 -20.53
N SER A 123 12.11 -11.21 -20.63
CA SER A 123 10.65 -11.13 -20.52
C SER A 123 9.92 -11.87 -21.64
N ARG A 124 10.53 -11.96 -22.83
CA ARG A 124 10.02 -12.72 -23.99
C ARG A 124 10.13 -14.24 -23.86
N ARG A 125 10.99 -14.75 -22.97
CA ARG A 125 11.18 -16.20 -22.74
C ARG A 125 10.26 -16.76 -21.64
N ALA A 126 9.44 -15.93 -21.01
CA ALA A 126 8.70 -16.29 -19.82
C ALA A 126 7.50 -17.21 -20.09
N SER A 127 7.62 -18.47 -19.65
CA SER A 127 6.49 -19.37 -19.41
C SER A 127 6.03 -19.36 -17.94
N LEU A 128 6.76 -18.68 -17.04
CA LEU A 128 6.46 -18.55 -15.62
C LEU A 128 6.65 -17.10 -15.14
N PRO A 129 5.79 -16.60 -14.22
CA PRO A 129 5.99 -15.30 -13.58
C PRO A 129 7.30 -15.29 -12.77
N GLY A 130 8.09 -14.25 -12.97
CA GLY A 130 9.39 -14.10 -12.34
C GLY A 130 9.36 -13.66 -10.89
N ASP A 131 10.46 -13.86 -10.19
CA ASP A 131 10.69 -13.48 -8.78
C ASP A 131 11.59 -12.24 -8.65
N ARG A 132 11.57 -11.34 -9.65
CA ARG A 132 12.49 -10.19 -9.74
C ARG A 132 11.79 -8.92 -10.22
N GLU A 133 10.76 -8.51 -9.50
CA GLU A 133 10.05 -7.27 -9.78
C GLU A 133 10.95 -6.05 -9.48
N GLU A 134 11.10 -5.13 -10.43
CA GLU A 134 11.82 -3.86 -10.22
C GLU A 134 10.84 -2.69 -10.18
N ASN A 135 11.03 -1.74 -9.26
CA ASN A 135 10.13 -0.60 -9.04
C ASN A 135 8.67 -1.02 -8.87
N ASP A 136 8.44 -2.08 -8.10
CA ASP A 136 7.15 -2.70 -7.88
C ASP A 136 6.28 -1.89 -6.91
N ILE A 137 5.79 -0.76 -7.41
CA ILE A 137 4.97 0.19 -6.67
C ILE A 137 3.96 0.85 -7.60
N ALA A 138 2.73 0.99 -7.12
CA ALA A 138 1.65 1.60 -7.85
C ALA A 138 0.68 2.34 -6.92
N ILE A 139 -0.05 3.28 -7.50
CA ILE A 139 -1.09 4.06 -6.85
C ILE A 139 -2.44 3.72 -7.47
N LEU A 140 -3.45 3.53 -6.63
CA LEU A 140 -4.85 3.53 -7.02
C LEU A 140 -5.49 4.85 -6.60
N LYS A 141 -6.24 5.45 -7.51
CA LYS A 141 -7.14 6.57 -7.21
C LYS A 141 -8.55 6.07 -7.03
N LEU A 142 -9.18 6.46 -5.94
CA LEU A 142 -10.56 6.09 -5.62
C LEU A 142 -11.53 7.09 -6.24
N SER A 143 -12.68 6.62 -6.72
CA SER A 143 -13.77 7.48 -7.20
C SER A 143 -14.58 8.09 -6.07
N THR A 144 -14.63 7.40 -4.92
CA THR A 144 -15.32 7.83 -3.71
C THR A 144 -14.30 7.92 -2.57
N PRO A 145 -14.23 9.05 -1.84
CA PRO A 145 -13.34 9.18 -0.69
C PRO A 145 -13.67 8.18 0.42
N ILE A 146 -12.62 7.64 1.05
CA ILE A 146 -12.67 6.88 2.30
C ILE A 146 -12.20 7.82 3.43
N GLU A 147 -13.17 8.37 4.15
CA GLU A 147 -12.91 9.29 5.27
C GLU A 147 -12.41 8.56 6.52
N LYS A 148 -11.68 9.30 7.36
CA LYS A 148 -11.21 8.79 8.66
C LYS A 148 -12.36 8.39 9.57
N SER A 149 -12.13 7.38 10.41
CA SER A 149 -13.07 6.89 11.41
C SER A 149 -12.33 6.22 12.57
N ASP A 150 -13.05 5.62 13.51
CA ASP A 150 -12.43 4.85 14.60
C ASP A 150 -11.58 3.67 14.08
N THR A 151 -11.89 3.13 12.89
CA THR A 151 -11.18 2.00 12.28
C THR A 151 -10.40 2.38 11.02
N ILE A 152 -10.45 3.64 10.57
CA ILE A 152 -9.82 4.12 9.34
C ILE A 152 -8.96 5.35 9.62
N ASP A 153 -7.70 5.29 9.19
CA ASP A 153 -6.76 6.41 9.21
C ASP A 153 -5.77 6.25 8.06
N TYR A 154 -4.95 7.27 7.82
CA TYR A 154 -3.96 7.26 6.74
C TYR A 154 -2.57 6.94 7.29
N VAL A 155 -1.81 6.17 6.55
CA VAL A 155 -0.45 5.80 6.96
C VAL A 155 0.46 7.02 6.88
N ARG A 156 1.43 7.12 7.81
CA ARG A 156 2.45 8.15 7.72
C ARG A 156 3.50 7.74 6.69
N LEU A 157 3.80 8.62 5.75
CA LEU A 157 4.92 8.42 4.82
C LEU A 157 6.26 8.78 5.48
N PRO A 158 7.34 8.07 5.14
CA PRO A 158 8.70 8.43 5.54
C PRO A 158 9.14 9.71 4.84
N LEU A 159 10.23 10.30 5.35
CA LEU A 159 10.94 11.35 4.61
C LEU A 159 11.51 10.79 3.30
N ALA A 160 11.72 11.65 2.30
CA ALA A 160 12.40 11.27 1.06
C ALA A 160 13.79 10.71 1.37
N GLY A 161 14.10 9.53 0.82
CA GLY A 161 15.31 8.78 1.15
C GLY A 161 15.30 8.14 2.54
N GLY A 162 14.18 8.12 3.26
CA GLY A 162 14.01 7.39 4.51
C GLY A 162 14.22 5.89 4.31
N ASP A 163 14.73 5.20 5.33
CA ASP A 163 15.04 3.77 5.25
C ASP A 163 14.79 3.07 6.56
N ALA A 164 14.50 1.77 6.48
CA ALA A 164 14.44 0.92 7.65
C ALA A 164 15.86 0.62 8.15
N ALA A 165 16.10 0.77 9.45
CA ALA A 165 17.39 0.44 10.03
C ALA A 165 17.66 -1.07 9.94
N VAL A 166 18.83 -1.47 9.47
CA VAL A 166 19.26 -2.88 9.50
C VAL A 166 19.34 -3.38 10.95
N ASN A 167 18.95 -4.63 11.20
CA ASN A 167 18.80 -5.25 12.52
C ASN A 167 17.73 -4.61 13.41
N SER A 168 16.80 -3.83 12.82
CA SER A 168 15.57 -3.42 13.49
C SER A 168 14.41 -4.37 13.13
N THR A 169 13.19 -4.00 13.53
CA THR A 169 11.99 -4.78 13.22
C THR A 169 10.94 -3.92 12.53
N GLY A 170 10.18 -4.52 11.60
CA GLY A 170 8.98 -3.94 11.00
C GLY A 170 7.77 -4.86 11.20
N ILE A 171 6.56 -4.30 11.10
CA ILE A 171 5.34 -5.10 11.09
C ILE A 171 4.81 -5.17 9.67
N SER A 172 4.53 -6.39 9.20
CA SER A 172 3.74 -6.60 7.98
C SER A 172 2.36 -7.13 8.34
N ALA A 173 1.34 -6.77 7.57
CA ALA A 173 -0.03 -7.22 7.79
C ALA A 173 -0.78 -7.46 6.48
N GLY A 174 -1.77 -8.34 6.53
CA GLY A 174 -2.56 -8.75 5.36
C GLY A 174 -3.41 -10.00 5.61
N TRP A 175 -4.06 -10.45 4.54
CA TRP A 175 -4.99 -11.59 4.52
C TRP A 175 -4.47 -12.75 3.65
N GLY A 176 -3.16 -12.78 3.42
CA GLY A 176 -2.51 -13.76 2.56
C GLY A 176 -2.50 -15.18 3.11
N ALA A 177 -1.78 -16.06 2.43
CA ALA A 177 -1.58 -17.43 2.85
C ALA A 177 -0.92 -17.49 4.23
N GLN A 178 -1.49 -18.32 5.09
CA GLN A 178 -1.12 -18.42 6.51
C GLN A 178 -0.10 -19.54 6.79
N THR A 179 0.32 -20.24 5.74
CA THR A 179 1.32 -21.30 5.79
C THR A 179 2.28 -21.14 4.62
N PRO A 180 3.54 -21.59 4.76
CA PRO A 180 4.42 -21.75 3.62
C PRO A 180 3.76 -22.49 2.48
N LEU A 181 4.09 -22.11 1.26
CA LEU A 181 3.56 -22.75 0.06
C LEU A 181 4.62 -23.67 -0.52
N GLU A 182 4.29 -24.94 -0.68
CA GLU A 182 5.08 -25.88 -1.47
C GLU A 182 5.17 -25.32 -2.90
N SER A 183 6.39 -25.06 -3.38
CA SER A 183 6.58 -24.40 -4.66
C SER A 183 6.56 -25.37 -5.85
N SER A 184 6.64 -26.67 -5.54
CA SER A 184 6.39 -27.79 -6.45
C SER A 184 4.90 -27.93 -6.74
N VAL A 185 4.50 -27.80 -8.01
CA VAL A 185 3.24 -28.41 -8.46
C VAL A 185 3.39 -29.92 -8.25
N PRO A 186 2.48 -30.57 -7.51
CA PRO A 186 2.48 -32.03 -7.38
C PRO A 186 2.63 -32.69 -8.75
N LYS A 187 3.45 -33.75 -8.85
CA LYS A 187 3.77 -34.41 -10.13
C LYS A 187 2.54 -34.98 -10.85
N ASP A 188 1.44 -35.11 -10.14
CA ASP A 188 0.11 -35.53 -10.59
C ASP A 188 -0.79 -34.36 -11.08
N GLY A 189 -0.32 -33.11 -11.01
CA GLY A 189 -1.01 -31.93 -11.54
C GLY A 189 -2.07 -31.35 -10.59
N GLU A 190 -2.27 -31.92 -9.41
CA GLU A 190 -3.25 -31.44 -8.43
C GLU A 190 -2.56 -30.61 -7.34
N GLY A 191 -2.32 -29.32 -7.63
CA GLY A 191 -1.82 -28.38 -6.62
C GLY A 191 -2.76 -28.27 -5.41
N LYS A 192 -2.21 -28.28 -4.20
CA LYS A 192 -2.98 -27.97 -2.99
C LYS A 192 -3.61 -26.57 -3.15
N PRO A 193 -4.91 -26.39 -2.89
CA PRO A 193 -5.54 -25.09 -2.99
C PRO A 193 -4.90 -24.10 -2.00
N ILE A 194 -4.53 -22.92 -2.49
CA ILE A 194 -4.02 -21.84 -1.63
C ILE A 194 -5.19 -21.30 -0.81
N ILE A 195 -5.09 -21.41 0.51
CA ILE A 195 -6.11 -20.93 1.45
C ILE A 195 -5.66 -19.58 2.02
N LEU A 196 -6.37 -18.52 1.65
CA LEU A 196 -6.16 -17.17 2.18
C LEU A 196 -6.84 -17.01 3.55
N ALA A 197 -6.36 -16.05 4.33
CA ALA A 197 -6.95 -15.73 5.62
C ALA A 197 -8.31 -15.03 5.45
N GLU A 198 -9.28 -15.40 6.29
CA GLU A 198 -10.53 -14.63 6.38
C GLU A 198 -10.38 -13.40 7.28
N LYS A 199 -9.51 -13.51 8.29
CA LYS A 199 -9.24 -12.48 9.28
C LYS A 199 -7.84 -11.92 9.10
N LEU A 200 -7.70 -10.61 9.32
CA LEU A 200 -6.46 -9.88 9.18
C LEU A 200 -5.44 -10.40 10.19
N SER A 201 -4.23 -10.66 9.71
CA SER A 201 -3.09 -11.05 10.53
C SER A 201 -1.97 -10.03 10.41
N LYS A 202 -1.10 -9.98 11.42
CA LYS A 202 0.15 -9.22 11.44
C LYS A 202 1.31 -10.10 11.87
N VAL A 203 2.51 -9.76 11.41
CA VAL A 203 3.75 -10.44 11.78
C VAL A 203 4.86 -9.41 12.00
N LEU A 204 5.63 -9.59 13.08
CA LEU A 204 6.85 -8.83 13.33
C LEU A 204 8.01 -9.49 12.59
N LEU A 205 8.66 -8.72 11.71
CA LEU A 205 9.72 -9.16 10.82
C LEU A 205 11.02 -8.45 11.18
N ASP A 206 12.10 -9.22 11.22
CA ASP A 206 13.45 -8.67 11.34
C ASP A 206 13.86 -8.03 10.00
N ILE A 207 14.43 -6.82 10.06
CA ILE A 207 14.98 -6.10 8.92
C ILE A 207 16.44 -6.50 8.74
N HIS A 208 16.77 -7.00 7.55
CA HIS A 208 18.09 -7.50 7.18
C HIS A 208 18.84 -6.50 6.31
N ALA A 209 20.15 -6.74 6.14
CA ALA A 209 20.89 -6.03 5.11
C ALA A 209 20.33 -6.42 3.73
N ARG A 210 20.35 -5.50 2.77
CA ARG A 210 19.88 -5.78 1.39
C ARG A 210 20.68 -6.89 0.75
N GLU A 211 21.94 -6.99 1.13
CA GLU A 211 22.86 -8.06 0.77
C GLU A 211 22.33 -9.44 1.16
N ASP A 212 21.53 -9.57 2.22
CA ASP A 212 21.02 -10.89 2.65
C ASP A 212 19.93 -11.42 1.70
N CYS A 213 19.18 -10.51 1.09
CA CYS A 213 18.28 -10.84 0.00
C CYS A 213 19.05 -11.06 -1.32
N ALA A 214 20.15 -10.34 -1.56
CA ALA A 214 20.95 -10.47 -2.78
C ALA A 214 21.91 -11.68 -2.82
N ALA A 215 22.57 -12.00 -1.70
CA ALA A 215 23.63 -12.99 -1.60
C ALA A 215 23.12 -14.43 -1.64
N LYS A 216 21.85 -14.66 -1.27
CA LYS A 216 21.20 -15.99 -1.40
C LYS A 216 20.97 -16.41 -2.86
N TYR A 217 21.26 -15.52 -3.80
CA TYR A 217 21.24 -15.79 -5.22
C TYR A 217 22.62 -15.61 -5.82
N LYS A 218 23.38 -16.71 -5.94
CA LYS A 218 24.69 -16.70 -6.61
C LYS A 218 24.65 -16.07 -8.01
N ASN A 219 23.47 -16.06 -8.66
CA ASN A 219 23.23 -15.52 -9.99
C ASN A 219 21.87 -14.79 -10.09
N GLN A 220 21.47 -13.92 -9.15
CA GLN A 220 20.33 -13.02 -9.42
C GLN A 220 20.65 -11.58 -9.00
N ARG A 221 20.32 -10.63 -9.88
CA ARG A 221 20.28 -9.21 -9.56
C ARG A 221 19.01 -8.97 -8.74
N VAL A 222 19.17 -8.59 -7.47
CA VAL A 222 18.08 -8.01 -6.68
C VAL A 222 18.01 -6.53 -7.03
N GLY A 223 17.39 -6.23 -8.19
CA GLY A 223 17.11 -4.88 -8.71
C GLY A 223 18.21 -3.84 -8.47
N ASP A 224 17.80 -2.57 -8.41
CA ASP A 224 18.58 -1.55 -7.73
C ASP A 224 18.37 -1.72 -6.22
N ARG A 225 19.46 -1.95 -5.48
CA ARG A 225 19.39 -2.21 -4.03
C ARG A 225 18.75 -1.04 -3.29
N ASP A 226 18.91 0.18 -3.78
CA ASP A 226 18.33 1.37 -3.14
C ASP A 226 16.80 1.39 -3.20
N THR A 227 16.18 0.51 -3.98
CA THR A 227 14.73 0.42 -4.14
C THR A 227 14.04 -0.62 -3.27
N ILE A 228 14.78 -1.40 -2.47
CA ILE A 228 14.23 -2.54 -1.73
C ILE A 228 14.50 -2.51 -0.22
N ILE A 229 13.70 -3.27 0.53
CA ILE A 229 13.94 -3.67 1.93
C ILE A 229 13.90 -5.21 1.99
N CYS A 230 14.84 -5.78 2.75
CA CYS A 230 14.90 -7.21 3.01
C CYS A 230 14.37 -7.48 4.42
N ALA A 231 13.30 -8.26 4.57
CA ALA A 231 12.73 -8.52 5.89
C ALA A 231 12.08 -9.90 6.03
N GLY A 232 12.07 -10.45 7.25
CA GLY A 232 11.45 -11.72 7.58
C GLY A 232 12.38 -12.93 7.47
N GLY A 233 11.86 -14.07 7.05
CA GLY A 233 12.55 -15.36 7.14
C GLY A 233 12.38 -16.05 8.48
N GLN A 234 13.06 -17.19 8.67
CA GLN A 234 12.95 -18.02 9.88
C GLN A 234 11.49 -18.40 10.24
N GLY A 235 10.66 -18.70 9.24
CA GLY A 235 9.25 -19.04 9.43
C GLY A 235 8.38 -17.82 9.74
N LYS A 236 8.83 -16.61 9.40
CA LYS A 236 8.06 -15.37 9.49
C LYS A 236 8.10 -14.59 8.20
N ASN A 237 7.01 -14.59 7.44
CA ASN A 237 6.94 -13.87 6.17
C ASN A 237 5.49 -13.54 5.77
N PRO A 238 5.28 -12.43 5.03
CA PRO A 238 4.10 -12.29 4.18
C PRO A 238 4.15 -13.33 3.06
N CYS A 239 2.99 -13.71 2.54
CA CYS A 239 2.89 -14.68 1.47
C CYS A 239 1.80 -14.33 0.44
N LYS A 240 1.41 -15.29 -0.40
CA LYS A 240 0.44 -15.08 -1.49
C LYS A 240 -0.84 -14.42 -0.95
N GLY A 241 -1.22 -13.26 -1.48
CA GLY A 241 -2.36 -12.46 -1.02
C GLY A 241 -1.97 -11.26 -0.13
N ASP A 242 -0.80 -11.28 0.51
CA ASP A 242 -0.27 -10.12 1.25
C ASP A 242 0.41 -9.08 0.32
N SER A 243 0.66 -9.45 -0.94
CA SER A 243 1.20 -8.60 -1.99
C SER A 243 0.58 -7.20 -2.00
N GLY A 244 1.41 -6.15 -2.08
CA GLY A 244 0.97 -4.76 -2.01
C GLY A 244 0.63 -4.26 -0.60
N GLY A 245 0.56 -5.14 0.39
CA GLY A 245 0.35 -4.79 1.80
C GLY A 245 1.52 -4.03 2.42
N PRO A 246 1.30 -3.40 3.58
CA PRO A 246 2.30 -2.56 4.22
C PRO A 246 3.36 -3.35 4.98
N LEU A 247 4.60 -2.87 4.94
CA LEU A 247 5.60 -3.01 5.99
C LEU A 247 5.75 -1.66 6.69
N PHE A 248 5.52 -1.59 8.00
CA PHE A 248 5.54 -0.33 8.74
C PHE A 248 6.28 -0.42 10.06
N HIS A 249 6.74 0.73 10.55
CA HIS A 249 7.47 0.84 11.81
C HIS A 249 6.55 0.52 13.00
N PRO A 250 6.95 -0.35 13.96
CA PRO A 250 6.08 -0.82 15.03
C PRO A 250 5.49 0.30 15.89
N GLU A 251 6.28 1.32 16.21
CA GLU A 251 5.88 2.44 17.07
C GLU A 251 5.28 3.62 16.30
N THR A 252 6.06 4.22 15.37
CA THR A 252 5.64 5.42 14.64
C THR A 252 4.54 5.18 13.61
N LYS A 253 4.29 3.93 13.22
CA LYS A 253 3.38 3.52 12.13
C LYS A 253 3.71 4.11 10.76
N GLU A 254 4.98 4.49 10.57
CA GLU A 254 5.49 4.98 9.30
C GLU A 254 5.62 3.84 8.28
N LEU A 255 5.21 4.07 7.03
CA LEU A 255 5.22 3.08 5.96
C LEU A 255 6.65 2.91 5.42
N LEU A 256 7.31 1.82 5.81
CA LEU A 256 8.69 1.54 5.41
C LEU A 256 8.74 0.92 4.01
N GLY A 257 7.82 0.00 3.70
CA GLY A 257 7.83 -0.72 2.44
C GLY A 257 6.48 -1.29 2.02
N VAL A 258 6.45 -1.83 0.81
CA VAL A 258 5.30 -2.50 0.19
C VAL A 258 5.69 -3.94 -0.12
N VAL A 259 4.87 -4.92 0.29
CA VAL A 259 5.13 -6.35 0.02
C VAL A 259 5.22 -6.57 -1.49
N SER A 260 6.37 -7.06 -1.98
CA SER A 260 6.63 -7.21 -3.41
C SER A 260 6.72 -8.69 -3.80
N TRP A 261 7.80 -9.40 -3.46
CA TRP A 261 7.96 -10.80 -3.81
C TRP A 261 8.76 -11.58 -2.76
N SER A 262 8.52 -12.88 -2.68
CA SER A 262 9.17 -13.76 -1.70
C SER A 262 10.31 -14.55 -2.34
N ILE A 263 11.42 -14.64 -1.62
CA ILE A 263 12.58 -15.46 -2.00
C ILE A 263 12.24 -16.94 -1.79
N ARG A 264 12.52 -17.81 -2.76
CA ARG A 264 12.36 -19.27 -2.63
C ARG A 264 13.40 -19.87 -1.69
N ASP A 265 12.97 -20.80 -0.84
CA ASP A 265 13.88 -21.66 -0.10
C ASP A 265 14.44 -22.76 -1.03
N ARG A 266 15.74 -22.72 -1.31
CA ARG A 266 16.38 -23.68 -2.23
C ARG A 266 16.53 -25.08 -1.64
N ILE A 267 16.43 -25.23 -0.32
CA ILE A 267 16.65 -26.51 0.37
C ILE A 267 15.34 -27.24 0.54
N GLU A 268 14.30 -26.53 0.98
CA GLU A 268 12.98 -27.12 1.25
C GLU A 268 12.01 -27.01 0.07
N ASP A 269 12.36 -26.21 -0.95
CA ASP A 269 11.50 -25.88 -2.10
C ASP A 269 10.17 -25.20 -1.71
N ASP A 270 10.17 -24.53 -0.55
CA ASP A 270 9.05 -23.78 -0.02
C ASP A 270 9.17 -22.27 -0.32
N LEU A 271 8.02 -21.62 -0.43
CA LEU A 271 7.86 -20.17 -0.50
C LEU A 271 7.41 -19.62 0.86
N CYS A 272 7.86 -18.39 1.17
CA CYS A 272 7.47 -17.65 2.38
C CYS A 272 7.87 -18.34 3.71
N ASN A 273 8.95 -19.11 3.72
CA ASN A 273 9.38 -19.89 4.90
C ASN A 273 10.66 -19.33 5.54
N LYS A 274 11.83 -19.93 5.28
CA LYS A 274 13.08 -19.57 5.97
C LYS A 274 13.78 -18.37 5.38
N THR A 275 13.55 -18.10 4.10
CA THR A 275 14.14 -16.99 3.36
C THR A 275 13.33 -15.70 3.58
N PRO A 276 13.99 -14.53 3.66
CA PRO A 276 13.31 -13.25 3.76
C PRO A 276 12.43 -12.94 2.52
N THR A 277 11.47 -12.04 2.70
CA THR A 277 10.69 -11.43 1.63
C THR A 277 11.30 -10.08 1.23
N VAL A 278 11.20 -9.74 -0.06
CA VAL A 278 11.61 -8.44 -0.59
C VAL A 278 10.40 -7.51 -0.63
N PHE A 279 10.61 -6.31 -0.12
CA PHE A 279 9.64 -5.22 -0.12
C PHE A 279 10.16 -4.08 -0.97
N THR A 280 9.29 -3.38 -1.67
CA THR A 280 9.65 -2.11 -2.32
C THR A 280 9.82 -1.04 -1.24
N ARG A 281 10.97 -0.36 -1.21
CA ARG A 281 11.30 0.67 -0.21
C ARG A 281 10.54 1.97 -0.52
N VAL A 282 9.61 2.35 0.34
CA VAL A 282 8.74 3.54 0.12
C VAL A 282 9.55 4.83 0.10
N GLY A 283 10.56 4.96 0.96
CA GLY A 283 11.42 6.15 1.03
C GLY A 283 12.09 6.53 -0.30
N SER A 284 12.31 5.57 -1.20
CA SER A 284 12.93 5.79 -2.52
C SER A 284 11.96 6.38 -3.55
N TYR A 285 10.65 6.40 -3.25
CA TYR A 285 9.60 6.84 -4.17
C TYR A 285 8.80 8.04 -3.64
N ILE A 286 9.24 8.67 -2.55
CA ILE A 286 8.48 9.77 -1.92
C ILE A 286 8.16 10.90 -2.89
N ASP A 287 9.09 11.30 -3.76
CA ASP A 287 8.84 12.36 -4.74
C ASP A 287 7.74 11.95 -5.74
N TRP A 288 7.77 10.71 -6.22
CA TRP A 288 6.75 10.16 -7.12
C TRP A 288 5.40 9.97 -6.41
N ILE A 289 5.41 9.53 -5.15
CA ILE A 289 4.21 9.38 -4.32
C ILE A 289 3.55 10.74 -4.11
N ASN A 290 4.32 11.75 -3.67
CA ASN A 290 3.82 13.10 -3.41
C ASN A 290 3.26 13.77 -4.67
N GLY A 291 3.91 13.58 -5.83
CA GLY A 291 3.40 14.04 -7.11
C GLY A 291 2.06 13.41 -7.53
N ASN A 292 1.69 12.34 -6.84
CA ASN A 292 0.50 11.52 -7.05
C ASN A 292 -0.37 11.39 -5.79
N LEU A 293 -0.31 12.31 -4.83
CA LEU A 293 -1.31 12.41 -3.74
C LEU A 293 -2.54 13.20 -4.20
N GLY A 294 -3.66 13.03 -3.49
CA GLY A 294 -4.94 13.70 -3.78
C GLY A 294 -5.58 13.31 -5.13
N SER A 295 -6.85 13.62 -5.34
CA SER A 295 -7.47 13.36 -6.65
C SER A 295 -7.34 14.58 -7.57
N ARG A 296 -6.53 14.47 -8.62
CA ARG A 296 -6.60 15.44 -9.74
C ARG A 296 -8.02 15.56 -10.30
N ALA A 297 -8.85 14.53 -10.13
CA ALA A 297 -10.25 14.51 -10.54
C ALA A 297 -11.20 15.31 -9.63
N SER A 298 -11.13 15.21 -8.29
CA SER A 298 -11.97 16.04 -7.40
C SER A 298 -11.55 17.49 -7.46
N SER A 299 -10.24 17.77 -7.38
CA SER A 299 -9.71 19.13 -7.50
C SER A 299 -10.07 19.77 -8.85
N ARG A 300 -10.06 19.00 -9.96
CA ARG A 300 -10.57 19.47 -11.26
C ARG A 300 -12.08 19.68 -11.26
N LEU A 301 -12.88 18.77 -10.71
CA LEU A 301 -14.35 18.90 -10.70
C LEU A 301 -14.79 20.09 -9.83
N ALA A 302 -14.16 20.28 -8.68
CA ALA A 302 -14.37 21.43 -7.81
C ALA A 302 -13.98 22.74 -8.51
N ALA A 303 -12.80 22.79 -9.14
CA ALA A 303 -12.38 23.96 -9.92
C ALA A 303 -13.32 24.24 -11.11
N VAL A 304 -13.83 23.21 -11.80
CA VAL A 304 -14.83 23.38 -12.86
C VAL A 304 -16.12 23.96 -12.32
N ARG A 305 -16.67 23.42 -11.21
CA ARG A 305 -17.87 23.97 -10.55
C ARG A 305 -17.64 25.41 -10.09
N HIS A 306 -16.45 25.69 -9.56
CA HIS A 306 -16.07 27.01 -9.08
C HIS A 306 -15.97 28.04 -10.20
N CYS A 307 -15.34 27.68 -11.32
CA CYS A 307 -15.12 28.57 -12.47
C CYS A 307 -16.33 28.73 -13.39
N THR A 308 -17.40 27.94 -13.20
CA THR A 308 -18.64 28.01 -14.00
C THR A 308 -19.80 28.66 -13.26
N ARG A 309 -19.52 29.38 -12.16
CA ARG A 309 -20.53 30.13 -11.41
C ARG A 309 -21.03 31.35 -12.20
N PRO A 310 -22.30 31.78 -12.00
CA PRO A 310 -22.94 32.83 -12.82
C PRO A 310 -22.22 34.17 -12.86
N ASP A 311 -21.42 34.50 -11.84
CA ASP A 311 -20.76 35.81 -11.67
C ASP A 311 -19.24 35.75 -11.85
N THR A 312 -18.73 34.72 -12.54
CA THR A 312 -17.30 34.46 -12.70
C THR A 312 -16.91 34.59 -14.18
N ASP A 313 -15.85 35.34 -14.48
CA ASP A 313 -15.20 35.25 -15.78
C ASP A 313 -14.54 33.87 -15.92
N VAL A 314 -15.18 33.01 -16.70
CA VAL A 314 -14.81 31.61 -16.88
C VAL A 314 -13.37 31.49 -17.40
N ALA A 315 -12.99 32.30 -18.38
CA ALA A 315 -11.67 32.22 -19.01
C ALA A 315 -10.58 32.68 -18.03
N GLN A 316 -10.82 33.77 -17.32
CA GLN A 316 -9.88 34.29 -16.32
C GLN A 316 -9.73 33.32 -15.14
N CYS A 317 -10.83 32.69 -14.70
CA CYS A 317 -10.82 31.69 -13.63
C CYS A 317 -10.02 30.45 -14.02
N PHE A 318 -10.19 29.90 -15.22
CA PHE A 318 -9.40 28.76 -15.68
C PHE A 318 -7.92 29.11 -15.90
N SER A 319 -7.61 30.34 -16.30
CA SER A 319 -6.22 30.81 -16.33
C SER A 319 -5.62 30.88 -14.92
N ALA A 320 -6.39 31.35 -13.93
CA ALA A 320 -5.99 31.37 -12.53
C ALA A 320 -5.78 29.96 -11.96
N LEU A 321 -6.64 29.00 -12.32
CA LEU A 321 -6.47 27.58 -11.96
C LEU A 321 -5.11 27.03 -12.44
N LEU A 322 -4.78 27.24 -13.72
CA LEU A 322 -3.51 26.78 -14.28
C LEU A 322 -2.31 27.42 -13.57
N PHE A 323 -2.40 28.71 -13.25
CA PHE A 323 -1.37 29.41 -12.49
C PHE A 323 -1.20 28.79 -11.09
N CYS A 324 -2.30 28.62 -10.36
CA CYS A 324 -2.29 28.10 -9.00
C CYS A 324 -1.68 26.70 -8.93
N GLN A 325 -2.09 25.80 -9.82
CA GLN A 325 -1.55 24.43 -9.89
C GLN A 325 -0.07 24.38 -10.30
N ALA A 326 0.42 25.40 -11.00
CA ALA A 326 1.81 25.44 -11.45
C ALA A 326 2.76 26.10 -10.45
N ARG A 327 2.28 26.99 -9.59
CA ARG A 327 3.15 27.93 -8.84
C ARG A 327 2.80 28.19 -7.38
N GLU A 328 1.53 28.16 -7.00
CA GLU A 328 1.10 28.58 -5.65
C GLU A 328 0.64 27.41 -4.78
N VAL A 329 0.10 26.34 -5.39
CA VAL A 329 -0.62 25.28 -4.67
C VAL A 329 0.02 23.94 -4.96
N SER A 330 0.39 23.23 -3.89
CA SER A 330 0.97 21.89 -4.00
C SER A 330 -0.07 20.88 -4.53
N PRO A 331 0.33 19.85 -5.30
CA PRO A 331 -0.61 18.84 -5.82
C PRO A 331 -1.46 18.12 -4.77
N ASP A 332 -0.98 18.03 -3.53
CA ASP A 332 -1.61 17.43 -2.35
C ASP A 332 -2.38 18.42 -1.48
N ALA A 333 -2.40 19.72 -1.84
CA ALA A 333 -3.09 20.73 -1.07
C ALA A 333 -4.60 20.45 -1.00
N PRO A 334 -5.25 20.77 0.14
CA PRO A 334 -6.70 20.64 0.27
C PRO A 334 -7.44 21.37 -0.86
N GLU A 335 -8.57 20.82 -1.29
CA GLU A 335 -9.43 21.43 -2.31
C GLU A 335 -9.72 22.91 -2.01
N LEU A 336 -9.99 23.22 -0.73
CA LEU A 336 -10.25 24.58 -0.28
C LEU A 336 -9.11 25.51 -0.69
N GLU A 337 -7.85 25.15 -0.40
CA GLU A 337 -6.65 25.95 -0.68
C GLU A 337 -6.50 26.27 -2.16
N LEU A 338 -6.77 25.28 -3.03
CA LEU A 338 -6.79 25.47 -4.47
C LEU A 338 -7.85 26.51 -4.88
N LEU A 339 -9.08 26.38 -4.37
CA LEU A 339 -10.16 27.31 -4.70
C LEU A 339 -9.88 28.73 -4.20
N GLU A 340 -9.25 28.87 -3.01
CA GLU A 340 -8.85 30.20 -2.52
C GLU A 340 -7.77 30.82 -3.40
N CYS A 341 -6.82 30.01 -3.89
CA CYS A 341 -5.83 30.51 -4.83
C CYS A 341 -6.46 31.02 -6.12
N ILE A 342 -7.40 30.25 -6.68
CA ILE A 342 -8.11 30.65 -7.91
C ILE A 342 -8.78 32.01 -7.73
N ASP A 343 -9.52 32.22 -6.64
CA ASP A 343 -10.18 33.49 -6.35
C ASP A 343 -9.18 34.66 -6.33
N ARG A 344 -8.07 34.51 -5.60
CA ARG A 344 -7.03 35.55 -5.47
C ARG A 344 -6.40 35.89 -6.82
N ILE A 345 -5.96 34.88 -7.56
CA ILE A 345 -5.27 35.09 -8.84
C ILE A 345 -6.23 35.64 -9.90
N GLN A 346 -7.49 35.19 -9.88
CA GLN A 346 -8.52 35.70 -10.79
C GLN A 346 -8.74 37.21 -10.59
N ILE A 347 -8.83 37.71 -9.34
CA ILE A 347 -9.04 39.14 -9.12
C ILE A 347 -7.76 39.97 -9.33
N CYS A 348 -6.58 39.40 -9.08
CA CYS A 348 -5.32 40.15 -9.01
C CYS A 348 -4.45 40.04 -10.26
N ALA A 349 -4.72 39.09 -11.17
CA ALA A 349 -3.91 38.84 -12.35
C ALA A 349 -2.40 38.75 -12.05
N ASP A 350 -2.04 38.09 -10.95
CA ASP A 350 -0.66 37.90 -10.47
C ASP A 350 0.08 39.19 -10.04
N GLN A 351 -0.64 40.27 -9.70
CA GLN A 351 -0.01 41.42 -9.03
C GLN A 351 0.33 41.08 -7.57
N ASP A 352 1.61 40.91 -7.25
CA ASP A 352 2.12 40.51 -5.93
C ASP A 352 1.44 41.23 -4.75
N GLN A 353 1.35 42.56 -4.82
CA GLN A 353 0.76 43.37 -3.75
C GLN A 353 -0.75 43.10 -3.59
N CYS A 354 -1.46 42.88 -4.71
CA CYS A 354 -2.88 42.50 -4.68
C CYS A 354 -3.06 41.11 -4.08
N VAL A 355 -2.24 40.14 -4.47
CA VAL A 355 -2.31 38.76 -3.99
C VAL A 355 -2.05 38.71 -2.48
N ALA A 356 -1.05 39.47 -2.00
CA ALA A 356 -0.76 39.60 -0.57
C ALA A 356 -1.94 40.21 0.19
N ASN A 357 -2.51 41.32 -0.31
CA ASN A 357 -3.68 41.96 0.30
C ASN A 357 -4.88 41.01 0.33
N ALA A 358 -5.12 40.24 -0.75
CA ALA A 358 -6.24 39.32 -0.84
C ALA A 358 -6.18 38.20 0.21
N LYS A 359 -4.99 37.67 0.55
CA LYS A 359 -4.81 36.70 1.65
C LYS A 359 -5.28 37.30 2.99
N VAL A 360 -4.83 38.52 3.30
CA VAL A 360 -5.19 39.23 4.55
C VAL A 360 -6.69 39.53 4.61
N CYS A 361 -7.26 40.05 3.52
CA CYS A 361 -8.68 40.40 3.42
C CYS A 361 -9.60 39.21 3.70
N LYS A 362 -9.25 38.03 3.15
CA LYS A 362 -10.04 36.82 3.34
C LYS A 362 -10.14 36.42 4.81
N GLU A 363 -9.02 36.46 5.53
CA GLU A 363 -8.96 36.12 6.96
C GLU A 363 -9.69 37.16 7.83
N GLN A 364 -9.48 38.45 7.56
CA GLN A 364 -10.05 39.53 8.35
C GLN A 364 -11.57 39.67 8.17
N GLU A 365 -12.05 39.60 6.92
CA GLU A 365 -13.48 39.75 6.59
C GLU A 365 -14.23 38.41 6.56
N LYS A 366 -13.54 37.27 6.79
CA LYS A 366 -14.09 35.90 6.71
C LYS A 366 -14.84 35.63 5.41
N LEU A 367 -14.26 36.09 4.29
CA LEU A 367 -14.90 36.00 2.99
C LEU A 367 -14.98 34.53 2.54
N PRO A 368 -16.17 34.03 2.14
CA PRO A 368 -16.29 32.68 1.63
C PRO A 368 -15.57 32.55 0.28
N VAL A 369 -15.15 31.34 -0.04
CA VAL A 369 -14.67 31.01 -1.39
C VAL A 369 -15.72 31.44 -2.41
N GLY A 370 -15.24 32.20 -3.38
CA GLY A 370 -16.00 32.66 -4.51
C GLY A 370 -16.70 34.00 -4.36
N ASP A 371 -16.55 34.70 -3.24
CA ASP A 371 -16.98 36.09 -3.09
C ASP A 371 -15.98 37.07 -3.74
N LEU A 372 -15.90 37.01 -5.07
CA LEU A 372 -14.92 37.77 -5.86
C LEU A 372 -15.11 39.28 -5.72
N VAL A 373 -16.34 39.75 -5.53
CA VAL A 373 -16.67 41.18 -5.45
C VAL A 373 -16.11 41.79 -4.16
N ASN A 374 -16.37 41.17 -3.01
CA ASN A 374 -15.86 41.68 -1.75
C ASN A 374 -14.35 41.47 -1.62
N LEU A 375 -13.84 40.34 -2.12
CA LEU A 375 -12.41 40.09 -2.12
C LEU A 375 -11.66 41.12 -2.97
N ALA A 376 -12.16 41.45 -4.17
CA ALA A 376 -11.57 42.48 -5.02
C ALA A 376 -11.65 43.88 -4.39
N ARG A 377 -12.81 44.23 -3.80
CA ARG A 377 -13.02 45.51 -3.11
C ARG A 377 -12.03 45.71 -1.97
N CYS A 378 -11.74 44.67 -1.19
CA CYS A 378 -10.76 44.75 -0.11
C CYS A 378 -9.32 44.72 -0.64
N ALA A 379 -8.98 43.75 -1.50
CA ALA A 379 -7.61 43.55 -1.97
C ALA A 379 -7.04 44.73 -2.79
N LYS A 380 -7.91 45.44 -3.52
CA LYS A 380 -7.57 46.57 -4.40
C LYS A 380 -7.83 47.94 -3.80
N LYS A 381 -8.16 48.02 -2.50
CA LYS A 381 -8.54 49.27 -1.86
C LYS A 381 -7.45 50.35 -1.90
N ASP A 382 -6.18 49.94 -1.90
CA ASP A 382 -5.00 50.81 -1.81
C ASP A 382 -3.95 50.49 -2.90
N LEU A 383 -4.41 49.99 -4.05
CA LEU A 383 -3.62 49.72 -5.27
C LEU A 383 -3.96 50.75 -6.34
#